data_AF-F0I403-F1
#
_entry.id   AF-F0I403-F1
#
_cell.length_a   1.000
_cell.length_b   1.000
_cell.length_c   1.000
_cell.angle_alpha   90.00
_cell.angle_beta   90.00
_cell.angle_gamma   90.00
#
_symmetry.space_group_name_H-M   'P 1'
#
loop_
_entity.id
_entity.type
_entity.pdbx_description
1 polymer ?
#
loop_
_entity_poly.entity_id
_entity_poly.type
_entity_poly.pdbx_seq_one_letter_code
_entity_poly.pdbx_strand_id
1 'polypeptide(L)'
;MQDIDKWEEFKSINLIYFEEESDRVATKKDEVRAKLGQPTSELSSGGDLWKSDNYTILIGYDENSVVMNKLITFTSSKQVESLSGISKGMSAQDVVKKLGKPRGLDVTGMFTRFVWADEDDKDYYVYFKGNKVYDTKEPN
;
A
#
# COMPACT_ATOMS: atom_id res chain seq x y z
N MET A 1 0.70 23.55 8.85
CA MET A 1 1.29 22.60 7.89
C MET A 1 0.12 21.80 7.34
N GLN A 2 -0.17 21.84 6.04
CA GLN A 2 -1.24 21.01 5.48
C GLN A 2 -0.84 19.55 5.68
N ASP A 3 -1.69 18.77 6.36
CA ASP A 3 -1.58 17.31 6.35
C ASP A 3 -1.79 16.86 4.90
N ILE A 4 -0.68 16.66 4.18
CA ILE A 4 -0.70 16.04 2.86
C ILE A 4 -1.31 14.66 3.07
N ASP A 5 -2.36 14.33 2.30
CA ASP A 5 -2.91 12.98 2.34
C ASP A 5 -1.90 12.00 1.74
N LYS A 6 -1.05 11.45 2.61
CA LYS A 6 0.02 10.51 2.25
C LYS A 6 -0.49 9.28 1.52
N TRP A 7 -1.78 8.99 1.61
CA TRP A 7 -2.41 7.93 0.83
C TRP A 7 -2.40 8.20 -0.67
N GLU A 8 -2.78 9.39 -1.11
CA GLU A 8 -2.83 9.73 -2.54
C GLU A 8 -1.42 9.77 -3.13
N GLU A 9 -0.46 10.38 -2.42
CA GLU A 9 0.94 10.38 -2.82
C GLU A 9 1.51 8.96 -2.90
N PHE A 10 1.26 8.13 -1.89
CA PHE A 10 1.72 6.74 -1.87
C PHE A 10 1.13 5.91 -3.02
N LYS A 11 -0.15 6.09 -3.34
CA LYS A 11 -0.79 5.40 -4.48
C LYS A 11 -0.16 5.79 -5.81
N SER A 12 0.33 7.03 -5.95
CA SER A 12 0.97 7.53 -7.17
C SER A 12 2.37 6.97 -7.43
N ILE A 13 2.98 6.30 -6.45
CA ILE A 13 4.28 5.62 -6.61
C ILE A 13 4.06 4.34 -7.40
N ASN A 14 4.62 4.27 -8.60
CA ASN A 14 4.52 3.13 -9.48
C ASN A 14 5.67 2.15 -9.26
N LEU A 15 5.34 0.89 -9.44
CA LEU A 15 6.21 -0.25 -9.23
C LEU A 15 5.72 -1.28 -10.23
N ILE A 16 6.61 -1.64 -11.16
CA ILE A 16 6.27 -2.36 -12.38
C ILE A 16 6.84 -3.76 -12.29
N TYR A 17 5.99 -4.75 -12.53
CA TYR A 17 6.42 -6.14 -12.58
C TYR A 17 6.02 -6.88 -13.86
N PHE A 18 5.19 -6.29 -14.72
CA PHE A 18 4.71 -6.94 -15.93
C PHE A 18 4.99 -6.11 -17.18
N GLU A 19 5.25 -6.79 -18.29
CA GLU A 19 5.23 -6.21 -19.63
C GLU A 19 3.83 -5.66 -20.00
N GLU A 20 2.76 -6.20 -19.42
CA GLU A 20 1.38 -5.68 -19.58
C GLU A 20 1.18 -4.29 -18.92
N GLU A 21 2.10 -3.87 -18.04
CA GLU A 21 2.17 -2.51 -17.51
C GLU A 21 3.23 -1.65 -18.26
N SER A 22 3.62 -2.05 -19.48
CA SER A 22 4.70 -1.41 -20.28
C SER A 22 4.52 0.08 -20.54
N ASP A 23 3.30 0.61 -20.50
CA ASP A 23 3.05 2.05 -20.62
C ASP A 23 3.34 2.82 -19.32
N ARG A 24 3.47 2.12 -18.19
CA ARG A 24 3.84 2.73 -16.91
C ARG A 24 5.35 2.83 -16.82
N VAL A 25 5.82 3.84 -16.09
CA VAL A 25 7.23 3.98 -15.71
C VAL A 25 7.34 3.77 -14.21
N ALA A 26 8.23 2.87 -13.79
CA ALA A 26 8.47 2.59 -12.40
C ALA A 26 9.09 3.84 -11.76
N THR A 27 8.59 4.21 -10.58
CA THR A 27 9.04 5.43 -9.92
C THR A 27 10.45 5.25 -9.39
N LYS A 28 11.30 6.28 -9.54
CA LYS A 28 12.66 6.28 -9.02
C LYS A 28 12.73 6.87 -7.61
N LYS A 29 13.78 6.56 -6.85
CA LYS A 29 14.03 7.05 -5.49
C LYS A 29 13.88 8.56 -5.36
N ASP A 30 14.45 9.34 -6.28
CA ASP A 30 14.35 10.81 -6.24
C ASP A 30 12.91 11.31 -6.45
N GLU A 31 12.15 10.66 -7.33
CA GLU A 31 10.73 10.99 -7.55
C GLU A 31 9.88 10.63 -6.33
N VAL A 32 10.18 9.51 -5.66
CA VAL A 32 9.54 9.16 -4.39
C VAL A 32 9.80 10.24 -3.34
N ARG A 33 11.05 10.69 -3.19
CA ARG A 33 11.42 11.75 -2.24
C ARG A 33 10.80 13.11 -2.62
N ALA A 34 10.60 13.39 -3.90
CA ALA A 34 9.87 14.58 -4.35
C ALA A 34 8.39 14.54 -3.96
N LYS A 35 7.75 13.36 -3.99
CA LYS A 35 6.34 13.16 -3.60
C LYS A 35 6.12 13.09 -2.09
N LEU A 36 6.96 12.32 -1.39
CA LEU A 36 6.79 12.03 0.03
C LEU A 36 7.54 12.99 0.96
N GLY A 37 8.50 13.76 0.42
CA GLY A 37 9.47 14.52 1.19
C GLY A 37 10.69 13.69 1.58
N GLN A 38 11.59 14.27 2.37
CA GLN A 38 12.76 13.54 2.89
C GLN A 38 12.34 12.43 3.85
N PRO A 39 12.97 11.24 3.78
CA PRO A 39 12.67 10.15 4.70
C PRO A 39 13.13 10.50 6.12
N THR A 40 12.46 9.90 7.10
CA THR A 40 12.87 9.95 8.50
C THR A 40 14.16 9.16 8.72
N SER A 41 14.36 8.08 7.97
CA SER A 41 15.61 7.30 7.98
C SER A 41 15.79 6.50 6.69
N GLU A 42 17.04 6.24 6.32
CA GLU A 42 17.39 5.28 5.27
C GLU A 42 17.64 3.89 5.88
N LEU A 43 17.15 2.85 5.22
CA LEU A 43 17.30 1.46 5.62
C LEU A 43 18.59 0.90 5.03
N SER A 44 19.39 0.21 5.84
CA SER A 44 20.63 -0.43 5.40
C SER A 44 20.43 -1.48 4.30
N SER A 45 19.21 -1.99 4.15
CA SER A 45 18.81 -2.93 3.10
C SER A 45 18.47 -2.28 1.76
N GLY A 46 18.67 -0.96 1.58
CA GLY A 46 18.38 -0.26 0.32
C GLY A 46 16.94 0.27 0.23
N GLY A 47 16.46 0.94 1.28
CA GLY A 47 15.11 1.50 1.32
C GLY A 47 15.03 2.81 2.09
N ASP A 48 13.87 3.46 2.03
CA ASP A 48 13.57 4.69 2.77
C ASP A 48 12.35 4.47 3.68
N LEU A 49 12.38 5.06 4.87
CA LEU A 49 11.32 5.02 5.87
C LEU A 49 10.84 6.43 6.17
N TRP A 50 9.53 6.66 6.06
CA TRP A 50 8.86 7.85 6.60
C TRP A 50 7.99 7.42 7.78
N LYS A 51 8.25 7.98 8.95
CA LYS A 51 7.50 7.70 10.16
C LYS A 51 6.90 8.99 10.72
N SER A 52 5.64 8.90 11.11
CA SER A 52 4.88 9.94 11.79
C SER A 52 4.00 9.27 12.86
N ASP A 53 3.34 10.06 13.70
CA ASP A 53 2.39 9.57 14.70
C ASP A 53 1.16 8.90 14.05
N ASN A 54 0.86 9.28 12.80
CA ASN A 54 -0.35 8.84 12.09
C ASN A 54 -0.09 7.76 11.02
N TYR A 55 1.17 7.59 10.59
CA TYR A 55 1.51 6.66 9.52
C TYR A 55 2.95 6.18 9.57
N THR A 56 3.19 5.05 8.92
CA THR A 56 4.52 4.57 8.53
C THR A 56 4.50 4.21 7.05
N ILE A 57 5.48 4.70 6.28
CA ILE A 57 5.69 4.34 4.87
C ILE A 57 7.08 3.75 4.73
N LEU A 58 7.18 2.59 4.11
CA LEU A 58 8.44 1.96 3.74
C LEU A 58 8.47 1.76 2.23
N ILE A 59 9.55 2.21 1.59
CA ILE A 59 9.79 2.00 0.16
C ILE A 59 11.14 1.28 0.02
N GLY A 60 11.15 0.12 -0.63
CA GLY A 60 12.38 -0.57 -1.01
C GLY A 60 12.76 -0.27 -2.45
N TYR A 61 14.06 -0.18 -2.73
CA TYR A 61 14.60 0.10 -4.05
C TYR A 61 15.58 -0.97 -4.51
N ASP A 62 15.68 -1.20 -5.81
CA ASP A 62 16.74 -2.03 -6.41
C ASP A 62 18.07 -1.27 -6.49
N GLU A 63 19.10 -1.93 -7.04
CA GLU A 63 20.42 -1.35 -7.28
C GLU A 63 20.40 -0.13 -8.23
N ASN A 64 19.36 0.01 -9.04
CA ASN A 64 19.16 1.13 -9.98
C ASN A 64 18.27 2.24 -9.37
N SER A 65 17.99 2.18 -8.07
CA SER A 65 17.12 3.11 -7.35
C SER A 65 15.67 3.14 -7.86
N VAL A 66 15.19 2.04 -8.43
CA VAL A 66 13.81 1.84 -8.85
C VAL A 66 13.03 1.17 -7.73
N VAL A 67 11.78 1.61 -7.50
CA VAL A 67 10.93 1.04 -6.45
C VAL A 67 10.68 -0.45 -6.70
N MET A 68 11.00 -1.29 -5.71
CA MET A 68 10.84 -2.75 -5.71
C MET A 68 9.79 -3.28 -4.74
N ASN A 69 9.41 -2.52 -3.73
CA ASN A 69 8.29 -2.84 -2.85
C ASN A 69 7.85 -1.56 -2.13
N LYS A 70 6.58 -1.49 -1.74
CA LYS A 70 6.07 -0.36 -0.97
C LYS A 70 5.03 -0.78 0.05
N LEU A 71 5.10 -0.18 1.22
CA LEU A 71 4.16 -0.41 2.31
C LEU A 71 3.76 0.91 2.94
N ILE A 72 2.49 1.05 3.27
CA ILE A 72 1.95 2.11 4.11
C ILE A 72 1.05 1.50 5.17
N THR A 73 1.16 2.00 6.39
CA THR A 73 0.27 1.65 7.51
C THR A 73 -0.15 2.91 8.25
N PHE A 74 -1.42 3.03 8.57
CA PHE A 74 -2.00 4.11 9.37
C PHE A 74 -2.27 3.62 10.79
N THR A 75 -2.08 4.50 11.77
CA THR A 75 -2.38 4.18 13.18
C THR A 75 -3.88 4.11 13.46
N SER A 76 -4.69 4.77 12.63
CA SER A 76 -6.16 4.70 12.67
C SER A 76 -6.75 4.45 11.29
N SER A 77 -7.80 3.63 11.21
CA SER A 77 -8.61 3.46 10.00
C SER A 77 -10.08 3.28 10.36
N LYS A 78 -10.95 3.33 9.34
CA LYS A 78 -12.33 2.85 9.50
C LYS A 78 -12.28 1.37 9.91
N GLN A 79 -13.03 1.03 10.95
CA GLN A 79 -13.17 -0.35 11.41
C GLN A 79 -14.13 -1.12 10.50
N VAL A 80 -13.91 -2.42 10.39
CA VAL A 80 -14.78 -3.34 9.64
C VAL A 80 -15.19 -4.50 10.53
N GLU A 81 -16.41 -4.99 10.35
CA GLU A 81 -16.92 -6.16 11.07
C GLU A 81 -16.84 -7.44 10.23
N SER A 82 -16.81 -7.31 8.90
CA SER A 82 -16.68 -8.43 7.95
C SER A 82 -16.15 -7.98 6.58
N LEU A 83 -15.67 -8.94 5.80
CA LEU A 83 -15.39 -8.81 4.35
C LEU A 83 -16.57 -9.28 3.51
N SER A 84 -17.77 -9.36 4.08
CA SER A 84 -18.99 -9.75 3.37
C SER A 84 -19.18 -8.90 2.12
N GLY A 85 -19.41 -9.57 0.99
CA GLY A 85 -19.58 -8.93 -0.31
C GLY A 85 -18.27 -8.54 -1.03
N ILE A 86 -17.10 -8.91 -0.48
CA ILE A 86 -15.85 -8.98 -1.25
C ILE A 86 -15.76 -10.35 -1.92
N SER A 87 -15.48 -10.37 -3.22
CA SER A 87 -15.38 -11.61 -4.00
C SER A 87 -14.18 -11.63 -4.91
N LYS A 88 -13.73 -12.84 -5.28
CA LYS A 88 -12.64 -13.04 -6.25
C LYS A 88 -12.96 -12.30 -7.56
N GLY A 89 -11.96 -11.60 -8.11
CA GLY A 89 -12.10 -10.82 -9.33
C GLY A 89 -12.56 -9.37 -9.14
N MET A 90 -12.95 -8.95 -7.93
CA MET A 90 -13.19 -7.53 -7.63
C MET A 90 -11.91 -6.70 -7.80
N SER A 91 -12.06 -5.44 -8.23
CA SER A 91 -10.94 -4.52 -8.35
C SER A 91 -10.55 -3.91 -7.00
N ALA A 92 -9.29 -3.49 -6.83
CA ALA A 92 -8.86 -2.78 -5.63
C ALA A 92 -9.70 -1.51 -5.36
N GLN A 93 -10.08 -0.80 -6.42
CA GLN A 93 -10.94 0.39 -6.32
C GLN A 93 -12.33 0.04 -5.77
N ASP A 94 -12.93 -1.06 -6.22
CA ASP A 94 -14.27 -1.45 -5.76
C ASP A 94 -14.25 -1.96 -4.32
N VAL A 95 -13.17 -2.62 -3.90
CA VAL A 95 -12.98 -3.00 -2.49
C VAL A 95 -12.90 -1.75 -1.62
N VAL A 96 -12.09 -0.74 -1.99
CA VAL A 96 -11.99 0.53 -1.25
C VAL A 96 -13.32 1.29 -1.23
N LYS A 97 -14.10 1.25 -2.31
CA LYS A 97 -15.46 1.85 -2.30
C LYS A 97 -16.40 1.17 -1.30
N LYS A 98 -16.28 -0.14 -1.11
CA LYS A 98 -17.12 -0.90 -0.17
C LYS A 98 -16.66 -0.76 1.28
N LEU A 99 -15.37 -0.98 1.53
CA LEU A 99 -14.81 -1.06 2.88
C LEU A 99 -14.26 0.28 3.39
N GLY A 100 -14.06 1.26 2.51
CA GLY A 100 -13.33 2.48 2.82
C GLY A 100 -11.82 2.31 2.68
N LYS A 101 -11.06 3.34 3.07
CA LYS A 101 -9.59 3.32 3.05
C LYS A 101 -9.06 2.25 4.02
N PRO A 102 -8.15 1.36 3.58
CA PRO A 102 -7.54 0.37 4.47
C PRO A 102 -6.59 1.02 5.48
N ARG A 103 -6.41 0.34 6.63
CA ARG A 103 -5.35 0.63 7.61
C ARG A 103 -3.98 0.42 7.01
N GLY A 104 -3.81 -0.62 6.22
CA GLY A 104 -2.53 -1.02 5.65
C GLY A 104 -2.64 -1.35 4.17
N LEU A 105 -1.60 -1.01 3.42
CA LEU A 105 -1.42 -1.44 2.04
C LEU A 105 0.04 -1.86 1.87
N ASP A 106 0.24 -3.07 1.37
CA ASP A 106 1.54 -3.64 1.04
C ASP A 106 1.53 -4.09 -0.42
N VAL A 107 2.54 -3.68 -1.20
CA VAL A 107 2.78 -4.14 -2.57
C VAL A 107 4.16 -4.75 -2.65
N THR A 108 4.19 -6.05 -2.94
CA THR A 108 5.41 -6.84 -3.13
C THR A 108 5.23 -7.76 -4.33
N GLY A 109 5.99 -7.54 -5.39
CA GLY A 109 5.77 -8.24 -6.66
C GLY A 109 4.36 -7.98 -7.20
N MET A 110 3.83 -9.00 -7.86
CA MET A 110 2.44 -8.99 -8.33
C MET A 110 1.38 -9.00 -7.21
N PHE A 111 1.78 -9.04 -5.94
CA PHE A 111 0.88 -9.16 -4.81
C PHE A 111 0.66 -7.81 -4.16
N THR A 112 -0.62 -7.44 -4.04
CA THR A 112 -1.04 -6.35 -3.17
C THR A 112 -1.88 -6.94 -2.03
N ARG A 113 -1.69 -6.42 -0.83
CA ARG A 113 -2.49 -6.78 0.34
C ARG A 113 -3.05 -5.50 0.95
N PHE A 114 -4.36 -5.46 1.12
CA PHE A 114 -5.03 -4.45 1.93
C PHE A 114 -5.37 -5.02 3.30
N VAL A 115 -5.25 -4.19 4.33
CA VAL A 115 -5.50 -4.55 5.74
C VAL A 115 -6.51 -3.59 6.33
N TRP A 116 -7.53 -4.11 6.99
CA TRP A 116 -8.42 -3.37 7.90
C TRP A 116 -8.35 -4.00 9.29
N ALA A 117 -8.88 -3.31 10.30
CA ALA A 117 -9.01 -3.85 11.65
C ALA A 117 -10.47 -3.72 12.12
N ASP A 118 -10.90 -4.58 13.04
CA ASP A 118 -12.16 -4.41 13.78
C ASP A 118 -11.97 -3.55 15.04
N GLU A 119 -13.00 -3.53 15.90
CA GLU A 119 -12.98 -2.85 17.19
C GLU A 119 -11.98 -3.45 18.19
N ASP A 120 -11.63 -4.73 18.02
CA ASP A 120 -10.68 -5.47 18.85
C ASP A 120 -9.24 -5.43 18.31
N ASP A 121 -8.98 -4.59 17.29
CA ASP A 121 -7.71 -4.45 16.58
C ASP A 121 -7.24 -5.74 15.86
N LYS A 122 -8.18 -6.64 15.53
CA LYS A 122 -7.89 -7.85 14.75
C LYS A 122 -7.91 -7.54 13.25
N ASP A 123 -6.90 -8.04 12.54
CA ASP A 123 -6.71 -7.73 11.14
C ASP A 123 -7.59 -8.57 10.19
N TYR A 124 -8.19 -7.87 9.22
CA TYR A 124 -8.87 -8.41 8.04
C TYR A 124 -8.02 -8.14 6.80
N TYR A 125 -7.79 -9.16 5.99
CA TYR A 125 -6.92 -9.08 4.82
C TYR A 125 -7.69 -9.33 3.52
N VAL A 126 -7.45 -8.47 2.54
CA VAL A 126 -7.86 -8.71 1.15
C VAL A 126 -6.60 -8.77 0.29
N TYR A 127 -6.41 -9.88 -0.42
CA TYR A 127 -5.24 -10.12 -1.23
C TYR A 127 -5.56 -10.01 -2.72
N PHE A 128 -4.67 -9.35 -3.45
CA PHE A 128 -4.80 -9.07 -4.87
C PHE A 128 -3.60 -9.63 -5.64
N LYS A 129 -3.88 -10.16 -6.83
CA LYS A 129 -2.88 -10.52 -7.83
C LYS A 129 -3.09 -9.57 -9.00
N GLY A 130 -2.12 -8.69 -9.24
CA GLY A 130 -2.37 -7.48 -10.03
C GLY A 130 -3.47 -6.63 -9.38
N ASN A 131 -4.46 -6.20 -10.15
CA ASN A 131 -5.59 -5.39 -9.67
C ASN A 131 -6.86 -6.21 -9.34
N LYS A 132 -6.73 -7.51 -9.05
CA LYS A 132 -7.89 -8.40 -8.86
C LYS A 132 -7.79 -9.18 -7.56
N VAL A 133 -8.84 -9.17 -6.75
CA VAL A 133 -8.94 -9.98 -5.53
C VAL A 133 -8.76 -11.45 -5.91
N TYR A 134 -7.82 -12.14 -5.26
CA TYR A 134 -7.66 -13.59 -5.38
C TYR A 134 -8.00 -14.34 -4.10
N ASP A 135 -7.89 -13.69 -2.94
CA ASP A 135 -8.18 -14.29 -1.64
C ASP A 135 -8.56 -13.26 -0.57
N THR A 136 -9.18 -13.72 0.51
CA THR A 136 -9.61 -12.93 1.67
C THR A 136 -9.39 -13.71 2.95
N LYS A 137 -9.02 -13.03 4.03
CA LYS A 137 -8.85 -13.65 5.35
C LYS A 137 -9.47 -12.76 6.42
N GLU A 138 -10.43 -13.31 7.15
CA GLU A 138 -10.99 -12.71 8.36
C GLU A 138 -10.28 -13.28 9.60
N PRO A 139 -10.26 -12.55 10.73
CA PRO A 139 -9.82 -13.10 11.99
C PRO A 139 -10.76 -14.22 12.46
N ASN A 140 -10.22 -15.19 13.18
CA ASN A 140 -11.00 -16.27 13.79
C ASN A 140 -11.76 -15.79 15.03
#